data_AF-A0A2G9HUX7-F1
#
_entry.id   AF-A0A2G9HUX7-F1
#
_cell.length_a   1.000
_cell.length_b   1.000
_cell.length_c   1.000
_cell.angle_alpha   90.00
_cell.angle_beta   90.00
_cell.angle_gamma   90.00
#
_symmetry.space_group_name_H-M   'P 1'
#
loop_
_entity.id
_entity.type
_entity.pdbx_description
1 polymer ?
#
loop_
_entity_poly.entity_id
_entity_poly.type
_entity_poly.pdbx_seq_one_letter_code
_entity_poly.pdbx_strand_id
1 'polypeptide(L)'
;MSPDATLCATLTSALYSSVSEEEVLHLELMVNASISPRDSSCIEVAIRCLAVEGDGLGPHDLNDGGLLANVVAAGIKGELARFQSGVTMEISCLDAWYSSSDGSLEGPATYIARGLCRKCCIPEIFLRYMQVSVSLMESGHPLEGHHELIELVTSPETGFLHLFSQHQLQELLLCEREYTIYEMNHEELSNS
;
A
#
# COMPACT_ATOMS: atom_id res chain seq x y z
N MET A 1 17.03 16.49 7.53
CA MET A 1 16.48 17.85 7.30
C MET A 1 15.28 18.00 8.21
N SER A 2 15.10 19.16 8.85
CA SER A 2 13.88 19.41 9.63
C SER A 2 12.72 19.72 8.68
N PRO A 3 11.50 19.21 8.94
CA PRO A 3 10.33 19.54 8.13
C PRO A 3 10.01 21.03 8.20
N ASP A 4 9.52 21.59 7.10
CA ASP A 4 9.07 22.96 6.99
C ASP A 4 7.63 23.05 6.43
N ALA A 5 7.10 24.27 6.36
CA ALA A 5 5.75 24.51 5.86
C ALA A 5 5.59 24.12 4.37
N THR A 6 6.66 24.24 3.58
CA THR A 6 6.66 23.87 2.15
C THR A 6 6.54 22.36 1.98
N LEU A 7 7.27 21.59 2.81
CA LEU A 7 7.17 20.14 2.86
C LEU A 7 5.77 19.69 3.24
N CYS A 8 5.16 20.31 4.26
CA CYS A 8 3.80 20.02 4.68
C CYS A 8 2.79 20.28 3.54
N ALA A 9 2.87 21.45 2.90
CA ALA A 9 1.98 21.80 1.78
C ALA A 9 2.13 20.85 0.59
N THR A 10 3.37 20.45 0.27
CA THR A 10 3.65 19.53 -0.84
C THR A 10 3.13 18.12 -0.51
N LEU A 11 3.30 17.66 0.74
CA LEU A 11 2.76 16.38 1.20
C LEU A 11 1.23 16.37 1.14
N THR A 12 0.57 17.42 1.64
CA THR A 12 -0.89 17.58 1.54
C THR A 12 -1.35 17.49 0.09
N SER A 13 -0.72 18.25 -0.83
CA SER A 13 -1.08 18.23 -2.24
C SER A 13 -0.87 16.84 -2.87
N ALA A 14 0.19 16.15 -2.49
CA ALA A 14 0.51 14.84 -3.05
C ALA A 14 -0.45 13.75 -2.56
N LEU A 15 -0.86 13.79 -1.29
CA LEU A 15 -1.90 12.91 -0.73
C LEU A 15 -3.27 13.15 -1.37
N TYR A 16 -3.64 14.40 -1.67
CA TYR A 16 -4.85 14.67 -2.46
C TYR A 16 -4.76 14.11 -3.87
N SER A 17 -3.58 14.14 -4.48
CA SER A 17 -3.36 13.67 -5.85
C SER A 17 -3.29 12.15 -5.98
N SER A 18 -3.32 11.39 -4.86
CA SER A 18 -3.30 9.93 -4.89
C SER A 18 -4.69 9.31 -5.13
N VAL A 19 -5.74 10.14 -5.20
CA VAL A 19 -7.13 9.74 -5.41
C VAL A 19 -7.79 10.63 -6.46
N SER A 20 -8.94 10.23 -6.98
CA SER A 20 -9.64 11.01 -8.01
C SER A 20 -10.34 12.25 -7.43
N GLU A 21 -10.51 13.29 -8.25
CA GLU A 21 -11.29 14.48 -7.87
C GLU A 21 -12.74 14.13 -7.49
N GLU A 22 -13.31 13.11 -8.11
CA GLU A 22 -14.65 12.61 -7.80
C GLU A 22 -14.73 12.04 -6.38
N GLU A 23 -13.77 11.20 -5.98
CA GLU A 23 -13.69 10.66 -4.62
C GLU A 23 -13.47 11.76 -3.59
N VAL A 24 -12.60 12.74 -3.89
CA VAL A 24 -12.34 13.89 -3.01
C VAL A 24 -13.63 14.67 -2.72
N LEU A 25 -14.44 14.92 -3.75
CA LEU A 25 -15.70 15.65 -3.61
C LEU A 25 -16.79 14.81 -2.97
N HIS A 26 -16.96 13.56 -3.40
CA HIS A 26 -18.04 12.69 -2.96
C HIS A 26 -17.91 12.30 -1.48
N LEU A 27 -16.68 12.02 -1.05
CA LEU A 27 -16.39 11.59 0.32
C LEU A 27 -15.85 12.73 1.19
N GLU A 28 -15.91 13.97 0.71
CA GLU A 28 -15.44 15.17 1.42
C GLU A 28 -14.03 14.98 2.04
N LEU A 29 -13.08 14.48 1.22
CA LEU A 29 -11.74 14.18 1.70
C LEU A 29 -11.03 15.45 2.20
N MET A 30 -10.55 15.40 3.43
CA MET A 30 -9.76 16.44 4.06
C MET A 30 -8.39 15.89 4.44
N VAL A 31 -7.32 16.52 3.95
CA VAL A 31 -5.94 16.21 4.33
C VAL A 31 -5.32 17.44 4.97
N ASN A 32 -4.75 17.26 6.15
CA ASN A 32 -3.97 18.29 6.83
C ASN A 32 -2.61 17.72 7.25
N ALA A 33 -1.52 18.36 6.82
CA ALA A 33 -0.18 18.02 7.24
C ALA A 33 0.42 19.22 7.98
N SER A 34 1.02 18.97 9.14
CA SER A 34 1.65 20.01 9.95
C SER A 34 2.85 19.45 10.72
N ILE A 35 3.80 20.31 11.05
CA ILE A 35 4.93 19.91 11.91
C ILE A 35 4.38 19.53 13.28
N SER A 36 4.79 18.37 13.80
CA SER A 36 4.30 17.93 15.11
C SER A 36 4.71 18.93 16.19
N PRO A 37 3.77 19.36 17.06
CA PRO A 37 4.10 20.19 18.22
C PRO A 37 4.86 19.40 19.29
N ARG A 38 4.83 18.07 19.24
CA ARG A 38 5.52 17.17 20.19
C ARG A 38 6.95 16.88 19.76
N ASP A 39 7.19 16.83 18.44
CA ASP A 39 8.50 16.58 17.86
C ASP A 39 8.67 17.37 16.56
N SER A 40 9.46 18.43 16.59
CA SER A 40 9.73 19.28 15.42
C SER A 40 10.43 18.57 14.25
N SER A 41 10.89 17.32 14.43
CA SER A 41 11.43 16.49 13.36
C SER A 41 10.36 15.65 12.63
N CYS A 42 9.16 15.57 13.19
CA CYS A 42 8.04 14.80 12.65
C CYS A 42 6.97 15.67 11.99
N ILE A 43 6.24 15.08 11.05
CA ILE A 43 5.02 15.65 10.47
C ILE A 43 3.82 14.84 10.98
N GLU A 44 2.83 15.52 11.52
CA GLU A 44 1.52 14.96 11.80
C GLU A 44 0.61 15.15 10.58
N VAL A 45 0.03 14.04 10.11
CA VAL A 45 -0.93 14.02 9.00
C VAL A 45 -2.27 13.56 9.53
N ALA A 46 -3.29 14.40 9.40
CA ALA A 46 -4.67 14.07 9.70
C ALA A 46 -5.46 13.97 8.40
N ILE A 47 -6.12 12.82 8.19
CA ILE A 47 -6.93 12.55 7.01
C ILE A 47 -8.35 12.21 7.48
N ARG A 48 -9.36 12.83 6.86
CA ARG A 48 -10.78 12.62 7.18
C ARG A 48 -11.58 12.49 5.91
N CYS A 49 -12.60 11.64 5.92
CA CYS A 49 -13.61 11.56 4.87
C CYS A 49 -14.94 11.14 5.48
N LEU A 50 -16.02 11.26 4.72
CA LEU A 50 -17.30 10.64 5.06
C LEU A 50 -17.12 9.12 5.02
N ALA A 51 -17.58 8.46 6.07
CA ALA A 51 -17.56 7.00 6.15
C ALA A 51 -18.67 6.41 5.28
N VAL A 52 -18.32 5.45 4.44
CA VAL A 52 -19.26 4.74 3.57
C VAL A 52 -19.24 3.23 3.84
N GLU A 53 -20.23 2.52 3.27
CA GLU A 53 -20.24 1.06 3.29
C GLU A 53 -18.93 0.51 2.70
N GLY A 54 -18.29 -0.40 3.43
CA GLY A 54 -16.95 -0.89 3.09
C GLY A 54 -15.80 -0.24 3.87
N ASP A 55 -16.00 0.86 4.61
CA ASP A 55 -14.98 1.45 5.51
C ASP A 55 -14.91 0.77 6.89
N GLY A 56 -15.36 -0.48 6.97
CA GLY A 56 -15.70 -1.14 8.24
C GLY A 56 -17.15 -0.90 8.66
N LEU A 57 -17.96 -0.33 7.77
CA LEU A 57 -19.42 -0.23 7.86
C LEU A 57 -20.06 -1.26 6.91
N GLY A 58 -21.22 -1.82 7.27
CA GLY A 58 -21.96 -2.79 6.44
C GLY A 58 -21.27 -4.16 6.31
N PRO A 59 -21.63 -4.99 5.31
CA PRO A 59 -20.95 -6.25 5.00
C PRO A 59 -19.49 -6.01 4.60
N HIS A 60 -18.58 -6.90 5.00
CA HIS A 60 -17.14 -6.72 4.81
C HIS A 60 -16.59 -7.64 3.73
N ASP A 61 -17.01 -7.44 2.48
CA ASP A 61 -16.65 -8.32 1.38
C ASP A 61 -15.14 -8.21 1.05
N LEU A 62 -14.54 -7.02 1.15
CA LEU A 62 -13.11 -6.78 0.90
C LEU A 62 -12.48 -5.91 1.99
N ASN A 63 -11.72 -6.53 2.90
CA ASN A 63 -11.18 -5.96 4.14
C ASN A 63 -10.03 -4.94 3.98
N ASP A 64 -10.15 -4.01 3.03
CA ASP A 64 -9.01 -3.27 2.48
C ASP A 64 -8.92 -1.81 2.95
N GLY A 65 -9.78 -1.39 3.88
CA GLY A 65 -9.62 -0.13 4.62
C GLY A 65 -10.06 1.15 3.89
N GLY A 66 -10.69 0.99 2.72
CA GLY A 66 -11.36 2.08 2.00
C GLY A 66 -10.45 3.21 1.51
N LEU A 67 -11.04 4.40 1.34
CA LEU A 67 -10.36 5.58 0.80
C LEU A 67 -9.16 6.00 1.67
N LEU A 68 -9.34 6.02 2.99
CA LEU A 68 -8.28 6.44 3.92
C LEU A 68 -7.07 5.51 3.85
N ALA A 69 -7.29 4.18 3.80
CA ALA A 69 -6.18 3.25 3.62
C ALA A 69 -5.51 3.40 2.26
N ASN A 70 -6.24 3.72 1.19
CA ASN A 70 -5.65 3.98 -0.14
C ASN A 70 -4.70 5.19 -0.11
N VAL A 71 -5.15 6.33 0.43
CA VAL A 71 -4.35 7.56 0.51
C VAL A 71 -3.09 7.33 1.34
N VAL A 72 -3.23 6.69 2.51
CA VAL A 72 -2.08 6.42 3.39
C VAL A 72 -1.14 5.39 2.75
N ALA A 73 -1.66 4.34 2.10
CA ALA A 73 -0.83 3.35 1.43
C ALA A 73 0.03 3.96 0.32
N ALA A 74 -0.51 4.90 -0.47
CA ALA A 74 0.26 5.60 -1.50
C ALA A 74 1.45 6.37 -0.88
N GLY A 75 1.26 6.98 0.29
CA GLY A 75 2.33 7.58 1.08
C GLY A 75 3.41 6.59 1.51
N ILE A 76 2.99 5.48 2.12
CA ILE A 76 3.90 4.46 2.67
C ILE A 76 4.70 3.78 1.58
N LYS A 77 4.07 3.47 0.45
CA LYS A 77 4.71 2.83 -0.69
C LYS A 77 5.65 3.77 -1.46
N GLY A 78 5.66 5.06 -1.13
CA GLY A 78 6.45 6.07 -1.83
C GLY A 78 5.90 6.39 -3.23
N GLU A 79 4.60 6.22 -3.43
CA GLU A 79 3.91 6.32 -4.73
C GLU A 79 3.16 7.65 -4.89
N LEU A 80 3.43 8.61 -4.00
CA LEU A 80 2.86 9.95 -4.08
C LEU A 80 3.45 10.70 -5.28
N ALA A 81 2.61 10.91 -6.30
CA ALA A 81 2.98 11.63 -7.50
C ALA A 81 3.58 13.00 -7.16
N ARG A 82 4.77 13.28 -7.72
CA ARG A 82 5.48 14.58 -7.58
C ARG A 82 5.93 14.91 -6.15
N PHE A 83 5.85 13.97 -5.21
CA PHE A 83 6.44 14.11 -3.87
C PHE A 83 7.87 13.57 -3.88
N GLN A 84 8.85 14.43 -4.16
CA GLN A 84 10.28 14.11 -4.13
C GLN A 84 11.04 15.12 -3.27
N SER A 85 10.68 15.18 -1.99
CA SER A 85 11.26 16.14 -1.04
C SER A 85 12.63 15.73 -0.49
N GLY A 86 13.23 14.64 -1.00
CA GLY A 86 14.50 14.14 -0.51
C GLY A 86 14.44 13.60 0.93
N VAL A 87 13.24 13.23 1.39
CA VAL A 87 13.00 12.62 2.71
C VAL A 87 12.37 11.24 2.53
N THR A 88 12.78 10.30 3.37
CA THR A 88 12.09 9.01 3.52
C THR A 88 10.95 9.19 4.49
N MET A 89 9.75 8.75 4.12
CA MET A 89 8.61 8.72 5.04
C MET A 89 8.66 7.44 5.86
N GLU A 90 8.72 7.57 7.18
CA GLU A 90 8.59 6.46 8.12
C GLU A 90 7.36 6.71 9.01
N ILE A 91 6.54 5.68 9.20
CA ILE A 91 5.36 5.79 10.05
C ILE A 91 5.79 5.57 11.49
N SER A 92 5.69 6.62 12.30
CA SER A 92 5.94 6.51 13.74
C SER A 92 4.73 6.01 14.52
N CYS A 93 3.52 6.42 14.11
CA CYS A 93 2.26 6.08 14.76
C CYS A 93 1.11 6.17 13.74
N LEU A 94 0.13 5.28 13.88
CA LEU A 94 -1.09 5.28 13.08
C LEU A 94 -2.24 4.89 13.98
N ASP A 95 -3.27 5.72 13.98
CA ASP A 95 -4.54 5.43 14.62
C ASP A 95 -5.70 5.87 13.72
N ALA A 96 -6.86 5.25 13.91
CA ALA A 96 -8.07 5.56 13.13
C ALA A 96 -9.31 5.48 14.02
N TRP A 97 -10.22 6.45 13.85
CA TRP A 97 -11.48 6.54 14.61
C TRP A 97 -12.62 6.99 13.71
N TYR A 98 -13.82 6.52 14.04
CA TYR A 98 -15.05 7.12 13.57
C TYR A 98 -15.32 8.40 14.37
N SER A 99 -15.83 9.42 13.68
CA SER A 99 -16.23 10.68 14.30
C SER A 99 -17.65 11.06 13.88
N SER A 100 -18.42 11.58 14.84
CA SER A 100 -19.73 12.17 14.60
C SER A 100 -19.61 13.53 13.90
N SER A 101 -20.75 14.06 13.43
CA SER A 101 -20.83 15.34 12.73
C SER A 101 -20.41 16.56 13.56
N ASP A 102 -20.45 16.45 14.89
CA ASP A 102 -19.93 17.47 15.82
C ASP A 102 -18.42 17.32 16.11
N GLY A 103 -17.76 16.32 15.51
CA GLY A 103 -16.33 16.05 15.65
C GLY A 103 -15.96 15.20 16.85
N SER A 104 -16.92 14.71 17.64
CA SER A 104 -16.65 13.79 18.75
C SER A 104 -16.19 12.42 18.22
N LEU A 105 -15.24 11.78 18.91
CA LEU A 105 -14.78 10.44 18.55
C LEU A 105 -15.75 9.40 19.12
N GLU A 106 -16.24 8.50 18.27
CA GLU A 106 -17.19 7.47 18.69
C GLU A 106 -16.46 6.19 19.09
N GLY A 107 -15.67 5.62 18.18
CA GLY A 107 -15.00 4.33 18.37
C GLY A 107 -13.85 4.12 17.41
N PRO A 108 -12.95 3.16 17.70
CA PRO A 108 -11.81 2.87 16.85
C PRO A 108 -12.25 2.28 15.51
N ALA A 109 -11.71 2.82 14.42
CA ALA A 109 -11.94 2.34 13.07
C ALA A 109 -10.85 1.32 12.69
N THR A 110 -10.81 0.19 13.40
CA THR A 110 -9.77 -0.84 13.27
C THR A 110 -9.65 -1.43 11.86
N TYR A 111 -10.72 -1.34 11.08
CA TYR A 111 -10.78 -1.80 9.71
C TYR A 111 -9.83 -1.04 8.79
N ILE A 112 -9.67 0.27 8.98
CA ILE A 112 -8.74 1.11 8.21
C ILE A 112 -7.30 0.63 8.44
N ALA A 113 -6.91 0.45 9.71
CA ALA A 113 -5.57 -0.05 10.04
C ALA A 113 -5.33 -1.46 9.47
N ARG A 114 -6.32 -2.35 9.56
CA ARG A 114 -6.23 -3.71 8.99
C ARG A 114 -6.05 -3.69 7.48
N GLY A 115 -6.86 -2.87 6.79
CA GLY A 115 -6.80 -2.72 5.34
C GLY A 115 -5.47 -2.11 4.87
N LEU A 116 -4.97 -1.12 5.60
CA LEU A 116 -3.66 -0.54 5.34
C LEU A 116 -2.54 -1.58 5.47
N CYS A 117 -2.55 -2.38 6.55
CA CYS A 117 -1.60 -3.48 6.74
C CYS A 117 -1.67 -4.48 5.58
N ARG A 118 -2.86 -4.82 5.10
CA ARG A 118 -3.00 -5.69 3.91
C ARG A 118 -2.36 -5.05 2.68
N LYS A 119 -2.71 -3.80 2.37
CA LYS A 119 -2.19 -3.07 1.21
C LYS A 119 -0.68 -2.87 1.23
N CYS A 120 -0.09 -2.68 2.40
CA CYS A 120 1.35 -2.40 2.51
C CYS A 120 2.18 -3.66 2.72
N CYS A 121 1.70 -4.64 3.48
CA CYS A 121 2.52 -5.79 3.86
C CYS A 121 2.36 -6.98 2.90
N ILE A 122 1.15 -7.26 2.41
CA ILE A 122 0.93 -8.44 1.56
C ILE A 122 1.74 -8.31 0.26
N PRO A 123 1.61 -7.23 -0.54
CA PRO A 123 2.39 -7.09 -1.76
C PRO A 123 3.90 -7.21 -1.53
N GLU A 124 4.43 -6.58 -0.48
CA GLU A 124 5.86 -6.64 -0.16
C GLU A 124 6.32 -8.06 0.20
N ILE A 125 5.53 -8.81 0.98
CA ILE A 125 5.86 -10.20 1.30
C ILE A 125 5.93 -11.05 0.03
N PHE A 126 4.96 -10.89 -0.88
CA PHE A 126 4.96 -11.61 -2.15
C PHE A 126 6.16 -11.22 -3.03
N LEU A 127 6.48 -9.92 -3.15
CA LEU A 127 7.64 -9.46 -3.91
C LEU A 127 8.96 -10.00 -3.35
N ARG A 128 9.14 -9.99 -2.02
CA ARG A 128 10.35 -10.57 -1.40
C ARG A 128 10.42 -12.08 -1.58
N TYR A 129 9.30 -12.79 -1.51
CA TYR A 129 9.27 -14.21 -1.85
C TYR A 129 9.70 -14.44 -3.29
N MET A 130 9.13 -13.70 -4.24
CA MET A 130 9.43 -13.84 -5.67
C MET A 130 10.90 -13.56 -6.01
N GLN A 131 11.48 -12.52 -5.41
CA GLN A 131 12.92 -12.24 -5.56
C GLN A 131 13.80 -13.38 -5.05
N VAL A 132 13.41 -14.01 -3.92
CA VAL A 132 14.08 -15.20 -3.38
C VAL A 132 13.90 -16.40 -4.30
N SER A 133 12.69 -16.63 -4.83
CA SER A 133 12.40 -17.69 -5.80
C SER A 133 13.25 -17.57 -7.06
N VAL A 134 13.35 -16.37 -7.65
CA VAL A 134 14.22 -16.11 -8.81
C VAL A 134 15.67 -16.43 -8.48
N SER A 135 16.18 -15.94 -7.35
CA SER A 135 17.58 -16.13 -6.94
C SER A 135 17.90 -17.62 -6.73
N LEU A 136 16.98 -18.36 -6.12
CA LEU A 136 17.13 -19.79 -5.89
C LEU A 136 17.03 -20.58 -7.20
N MET A 137 16.13 -20.18 -8.10
CA MET A 137 16.01 -20.80 -9.41
C MET A 137 17.25 -20.61 -10.28
N GLU A 138 17.83 -19.40 -10.29
CA GLU A 138 19.11 -19.11 -10.95
C GLU A 138 20.24 -20.04 -10.45
N SER A 139 20.21 -20.40 -9.17
CA SER A 139 21.19 -21.31 -8.55
C SER A 139 20.89 -22.80 -8.76
N GLY A 140 19.83 -23.16 -9.49
CA GLY A 140 19.41 -24.55 -9.71
C GLY A 140 18.70 -25.20 -8.53
N HIS A 141 18.09 -24.39 -7.66
CA HIS A 141 17.35 -24.84 -6.48
C HIS A 141 15.89 -24.35 -6.54
N PRO A 142 15.04 -24.92 -7.40
CA PRO A 142 13.64 -24.50 -7.52
C PRO A 142 12.92 -24.56 -6.17
N LEU A 143 12.13 -23.52 -5.89
CA LEU A 143 11.27 -23.46 -4.71
C LEU A 143 9.96 -24.19 -4.99
N GLU A 144 9.64 -25.19 -4.17
CA GLU A 144 8.29 -25.77 -4.15
C GLU A 144 7.29 -24.68 -3.73
N GLY A 145 6.24 -24.46 -4.52
CA GLY A 145 5.22 -23.45 -4.21
C GLY A 145 5.23 -22.19 -5.09
N HIS A 146 6.20 -22.02 -6.00
CA HIS A 146 6.28 -20.79 -6.82
C HIS A 146 5.00 -20.55 -7.64
N HIS A 147 4.53 -21.57 -8.35
CA HIS A 147 3.34 -21.46 -9.20
C HIS A 147 2.06 -21.32 -8.36
N GLU A 148 1.97 -22.04 -7.25
CA GLU A 148 0.85 -21.91 -6.29
C GLU A 148 0.76 -20.50 -5.72
N LEU A 149 1.90 -19.84 -5.51
CA LEU A 149 1.95 -18.45 -5.05
C LEU A 149 1.44 -17.47 -6.12
N ILE A 150 1.76 -17.69 -7.40
CA ILE A 150 1.20 -16.91 -8.51
C ILE A 150 -0.32 -17.13 -8.63
N GLU A 151 -0.79 -18.37 -8.52
CA GLU A 151 -2.21 -18.69 -8.50
C GLU A 151 -2.92 -18.00 -7.34
N LEU A 152 -2.29 -17.96 -6.15
CA LEU A 152 -2.83 -17.30 -4.97
C LEU A 152 -3.02 -15.78 -5.16
N VAL A 153 -2.08 -15.08 -5.80
CA VAL A 153 -2.22 -13.64 -6.10
C VAL A 153 -3.29 -13.37 -7.14
N THR A 154 -3.33 -14.22 -8.18
CA THR A 154 -4.19 -14.01 -9.36
C THR A 154 -5.61 -14.52 -9.17
N SER A 155 -5.85 -15.34 -8.14
CA SER A 155 -7.16 -15.83 -7.73
C SER A 155 -8.12 -14.66 -7.40
N PRO A 156 -9.25 -14.55 -8.11
CA PRO A 156 -10.29 -13.56 -7.79
C PRO A 156 -10.87 -13.74 -6.38
N GLU A 157 -10.85 -14.96 -5.85
CA GLU A 157 -11.40 -15.32 -4.53
C GLU A 157 -10.58 -14.72 -3.38
N THR A 158 -9.27 -14.54 -3.55
CA THR A 158 -8.42 -13.94 -2.51
C THR A 158 -8.48 -12.41 -2.50
N GLY A 159 -8.79 -11.81 -3.66
CA GLY A 159 -8.78 -10.37 -3.88
C GLY A 159 -7.39 -9.74 -3.73
N PHE A 160 -6.31 -10.52 -3.68
CA PHE A 160 -4.97 -10.00 -3.38
C PHE A 160 -4.42 -9.13 -4.50
N LEU A 161 -4.77 -9.40 -5.75
CA LEU A 161 -4.32 -8.60 -6.89
C LEU A 161 -4.62 -7.10 -6.71
N HIS A 162 -5.76 -6.75 -6.11
CA HIS A 162 -6.18 -5.36 -5.87
C HIS A 162 -5.37 -4.63 -4.77
N LEU A 163 -4.55 -5.36 -4.01
CA LEU A 163 -3.68 -4.77 -2.98
C LEU A 163 -2.39 -4.21 -3.56
N PHE A 164 -1.95 -4.73 -4.70
CA PHE A 164 -0.73 -4.31 -5.36
C PHE A 164 -0.94 -2.98 -6.06
N SER A 165 0.05 -2.09 -5.95
CA SER A 165 0.10 -0.94 -6.83
C SER A 165 0.49 -1.35 -8.24
N GLN A 166 0.32 -0.44 -9.20
CA GLN A 166 0.78 -0.68 -10.56
C GLN A 166 2.29 -0.96 -10.63
N HIS A 167 3.09 -0.25 -9.81
CA HIS A 167 4.54 -0.46 -9.75
C HIS A 167 4.87 -1.85 -9.19
N GLN A 168 4.23 -2.25 -8.08
CA GLN A 168 4.43 -3.57 -7.48
C GLN A 168 4.00 -4.70 -8.42
N LEU A 169 2.92 -4.53 -9.19
CA LEU A 169 2.52 -5.51 -10.21
C LEU A 169 3.55 -5.63 -11.33
N GLN A 170 4.14 -4.52 -11.77
CA GLN A 170 5.21 -4.56 -12.77
C GLN A 170 6.44 -5.30 -12.25
N GLU A 171 6.84 -5.04 -11.00
CA GLU A 171 7.94 -5.75 -10.35
C GLU A 171 7.65 -7.25 -10.25
N LEU A 172 6.44 -7.62 -9.82
CA LEU A 172 6.00 -9.01 -9.73
C LEU A 172 6.11 -9.74 -11.08
N LEU A 173 5.64 -9.10 -12.16
CA LEU A 173 5.70 -9.65 -13.52
C LEU A 173 7.14 -9.81 -14.03
N LEU A 174 8.03 -8.89 -13.64
CA LEU A 174 9.45 -9.01 -13.99
C LEU A 174 10.10 -10.19 -13.27
N CYS A 175 9.83 -10.37 -11.98
CA CYS A 175 10.31 -11.53 -11.23
C CYS A 175 9.79 -12.84 -11.83
N GLU A 176 8.50 -12.91 -12.16
CA GLU A 176 7.91 -14.11 -12.78
C GLU A 176 8.60 -14.45 -14.10
N ARG A 177 8.79 -13.44 -14.95
CA ARG A 177 9.49 -13.62 -16.23
C ARG A 177 10.91 -14.14 -16.05
N GLU A 178 11.67 -13.61 -15.09
CA GLU A 178 13.03 -14.06 -14.81
C GLU A 178 13.06 -15.49 -14.31
N TYR A 179 12.15 -15.86 -13.40
CA TYR A 179 11.99 -17.22 -12.90
C TYR A 179 11.77 -18.21 -14.06
N THR A 180 10.80 -17.94 -14.94
CA THR A 180 10.49 -18.82 -16.07
C THR A 180 11.67 -18.99 -17.03
N ILE A 181 12.47 -17.93 -17.24
CA ILE A 181 13.68 -18.03 -18.09
C ILE A 181 14.69 -18.99 -17.48
N TYR A 182 14.95 -18.90 -16.17
CA TYR A 182 15.87 -19.83 -15.50
C TYR A 182 15.33 -21.26 -15.52
N GLU A 183 14.02 -21.44 -15.34
CA GLU A 183 13.37 -22.74 -15.46
C GLU A 183 13.60 -23.41 -16.81
N MET A 184 13.32 -22.69 -17.89
CA MET A 184 13.56 -23.20 -19.24
C MET A 184 15.04 -23.56 -19.47
N ASN A 185 15.97 -22.72 -19.01
CA ASN A 185 17.41 -23.00 -19.17
C ASN A 185 17.85 -24.27 -18.41
N HIS A 186 17.31 -24.50 -17.21
CA HIS A 186 17.58 -25.71 -16.44
C HIS A 186 16.99 -26.97 -17.09
N GLU A 187 15.78 -26.86 -17.65
CA GLU A 187 15.17 -27.95 -18.42
C GLU A 187 15.97 -28.29 -19.68
N GLU A 188 16.51 -27.29 -20.40
CA GLU A 188 17.35 -27.55 -21.58
C GLU A 188 18.68 -28.25 -21.20
N LEU A 189 19.35 -27.81 -20.14
CA LEU A 189 20.60 -28.40 -19.66
C LEU A 189 20.44 -29.82 -19.09
N SER A 190 19.28 -30.13 -18.50
CA SER A 190 19.00 -31.48 -17.99
C SER A 190 18.66 -32.49 -19.08
N ASN A 191 18.23 -32.01 -20.25
CA ASN A 191 17.85 -32.84 -21.41
C ASN A 191 18.98 -33.00 -22.45
N SER A 192 20.13 -32.35 -22.26
CA SER A 192 21.34 -32.42 -23.11
C SER A 192 22.41 -33.35 -22.55
#